data_AF-A0A423ISE9-F1
#
_entry.id   AF-A0A423ISE9-F1
#
_cell.length_a   1.000
_cell.length_b   1.000
_cell.length_c   1.000
_cell.angle_alpha   90.00
_cell.angle_beta   90.00
_cell.angle_gamma   90.00
#
_symmetry.space_group_name_H-M   'P 1'
#
loop_
_entity.id
_entity.type
_entity.pdbx_description
1 polymer ?
#
loop_
_entity_poly.entity_id
_entity_poly.type
_entity_poly.pdbx_seq_one_letter_code
_entity_poly.pdbx_strand_id
1 'polypeptide(L)'
;MRFLPGLICLLPLLSPLAHAELMDDVNDRGELRIALEANTPPFNFKDDDKLTGFEVELGQLLADELDVRADFVVTDSGDLLSGVESGKYDVAINHIAQTPDLKDRFDFTEPYSYADAQLLTQKEEQPRPLVLVQSLKEEEPKAGPPVSLAIPFQKGNPAFHASLENALQRIKGDGRLETLSQKWFGADTSAAPKP
;
A
#
# COMPACT_ATOMS: atom_id res chain seq x y z
N MET A 1 14.86 46.88 -53.82
CA MET A 1 14.11 45.79 -53.17
C MET A 1 15.12 44.73 -52.76
N ARG A 2 15.49 44.64 -51.48
CA ARG A 2 16.46 43.65 -50.96
C ARG A 2 15.69 42.65 -50.12
N PHE A 3 15.61 41.41 -50.58
CA PHE A 3 15.03 40.28 -49.87
C PHE A 3 16.03 39.78 -48.82
N LEU A 4 15.61 39.69 -47.57
CA LEU A 4 16.34 39.04 -46.49
C LEU A 4 15.69 37.66 -46.28
N PRO A 5 16.39 36.53 -46.47
CA PRO A 5 15.82 35.22 -46.20
C PRO A 5 15.86 34.98 -44.67
N GLY A 6 14.69 34.82 -44.08
CA GLY A 6 14.52 34.48 -42.67
C GLY A 6 15.05 33.07 -42.40
N LEU A 7 16.02 33.00 -41.50
CA LEU A 7 16.53 31.77 -40.90
C LEU A 7 15.46 31.24 -39.93
N ILE A 8 14.70 30.21 -40.33
CA ILE A 8 13.82 29.46 -39.43
C ILE A 8 14.71 28.56 -38.58
N CYS A 9 15.01 28.99 -37.36
CA CYS A 9 15.59 28.12 -36.34
C CYS A 9 14.53 27.12 -35.90
N LEU A 10 14.64 25.88 -36.39
CA LEU A 10 13.86 24.75 -35.91
C LEU A 10 14.44 24.34 -34.54
N LEU A 11 13.82 24.79 -33.46
CA LEU A 11 14.12 24.28 -32.11
C LEU A 11 13.69 22.81 -32.07
N PRO A 12 14.58 21.85 -31.72
CA PRO A 12 14.12 20.50 -31.41
C PRO A 12 13.23 20.60 -30.18
N LEU A 13 11.94 20.28 -30.36
CA LEU A 13 11.06 19.95 -29.25
C LEU A 13 11.72 18.80 -28.49
N LEU A 14 12.38 19.13 -27.38
CA LEU A 14 12.77 18.19 -26.37
C LEU A 14 11.44 17.65 -25.81
N SER A 15 10.91 16.60 -26.44
CA SER A 15 9.76 15.88 -25.91
C SER A 15 10.14 15.42 -24.52
N PRO A 16 9.50 15.94 -23.44
CA PRO A 16 9.70 15.37 -22.13
C PRO A 16 9.31 13.91 -22.24
N LEU A 17 10.28 13.07 -21.92
CA LEU A 17 10.22 11.63 -21.76
C LEU A 17 8.79 11.17 -21.49
N ALA A 18 8.14 10.59 -22.50
CA ALA A 18 6.93 9.82 -22.35
C ALA A 18 7.29 8.58 -21.51
N HIS A 19 7.39 8.76 -20.20
CA HIS A 19 7.10 7.66 -19.30
C HIS A 19 5.64 7.35 -19.56
N ALA A 20 5.33 6.13 -20.00
CA ALA A 20 3.97 5.64 -19.89
C ALA A 20 3.63 5.76 -18.41
N GLU A 21 2.71 6.67 -18.09
CA GLU A 21 2.33 6.90 -16.70
C GLU A 21 1.63 5.61 -16.25
N LEU A 22 2.08 4.99 -15.16
CA LEU A 22 1.47 3.76 -14.61
C LEU A 22 -0.07 3.85 -14.51
N MET A 23 -0.60 5.05 -14.30
CA MET A 23 -2.04 5.32 -14.31
C MET A 23 -2.70 5.06 -15.66
N ASP A 24 -2.07 5.47 -16.76
CA ASP A 24 -2.57 5.22 -18.12
C ASP A 24 -2.59 3.72 -18.39
N ASP A 25 -1.53 3.00 -18.02
CA ASP A 25 -1.48 1.53 -18.15
C ASP A 25 -2.58 0.84 -17.34
N VAL A 26 -2.85 1.29 -16.11
CA VAL A 26 -3.95 0.77 -15.27
C VAL A 26 -5.30 1.01 -15.93
N ASN A 27 -5.54 2.21 -16.44
CA ASN A 27 -6.79 2.57 -17.11
C ASN A 27 -7.01 1.80 -18.42
N ASP A 28 -5.97 1.71 -19.26
CA ASP A 28 -6.03 1.02 -20.55
C ASP A 28 -6.32 -0.46 -20.38
N ARG A 29 -5.76 -1.08 -19.34
CA ARG A 29 -6.01 -2.49 -18.99
C ARG A 29 -7.34 -2.67 -18.23
N GLY A 30 -7.83 -1.65 -17.54
CA GLY A 30 -9.08 -1.69 -16.77
C GLY A 30 -9.02 -2.49 -15.47
N GLU A 31 -7.83 -2.69 -14.92
CA GLU A 31 -7.63 -3.39 -13.63
C GLU A 31 -6.37 -2.90 -12.89
N LEU A 32 -6.51 -2.80 -11.57
CA LEU A 32 -5.42 -2.57 -10.62
C LEU A 32 -4.88 -3.93 -10.15
N ARG A 33 -3.62 -4.23 -10.44
CA ARG A 33 -2.96 -5.48 -10.04
C ARG A 33 -2.40 -5.35 -8.62
N ILE A 34 -3.00 -6.06 -7.68
CA ILE A 34 -2.73 -5.96 -6.24
C ILE A 34 -2.06 -7.24 -5.76
N ALA A 35 -0.81 -7.13 -5.31
CA ALA A 35 -0.07 -8.25 -4.74
C ALA A 35 -0.28 -8.40 -3.22
N LEU A 36 -0.47 -9.63 -2.77
CA LEU A 36 -0.58 -10.04 -1.35
C LEU A 36 -0.23 -11.52 -1.16
N GLU A 37 -0.11 -11.99 0.09
CA GLU A 37 0.31 -13.38 0.40
C GLU A 37 -0.87 -14.35 0.68
N ALA A 38 -2.04 -13.82 1.02
CA ALA A 38 -3.26 -14.55 1.37
C ALA A 38 -3.11 -15.55 2.54
N ASN A 39 -2.26 -15.23 3.52
CA ASN A 39 -1.92 -16.13 4.63
C ASN A 39 -2.04 -15.50 6.04
N THR A 40 -2.50 -14.26 6.14
CA THR A 40 -2.47 -13.46 7.38
C THR A 40 -3.86 -12.93 7.78
N PRO A 41 -4.68 -13.70 8.51
CA PRO A 41 -5.94 -13.19 9.08
C PRO A 41 -5.71 -12.15 10.20
N PRO A 42 -6.56 -11.11 10.34
CA PRO A 42 -7.71 -10.77 9.50
C PRO A 42 -7.36 -9.86 8.30
N PHE A 43 -6.07 -9.67 7.99
CA PHE A 43 -5.59 -8.73 6.97
C PHE A 43 -5.86 -9.20 5.54
N ASN A 44 -5.19 -10.26 5.10
CA ASN A 44 -5.46 -10.92 3.82
C ASN A 44 -5.25 -12.42 3.99
N PHE A 45 -6.28 -13.22 3.68
CA PHE A 45 -6.25 -14.67 3.91
C PHE A 45 -7.26 -15.38 3.01
N LYS A 46 -7.20 -16.70 2.98
CA LYS A 46 -8.24 -17.53 2.36
C LYS A 46 -9.16 -18.13 3.41
N ASP A 47 -10.46 -17.99 3.20
CA ASP A 47 -11.53 -18.68 3.93
C ASP A 47 -12.26 -19.59 2.93
N ASP A 48 -12.20 -20.91 3.12
CA ASP A 48 -12.70 -21.92 2.16
C ASP A 48 -12.30 -21.60 0.70
N ASP A 49 -10.99 -21.39 0.48
CA ASP A 49 -10.35 -20.99 -0.79
C ASP A 49 -10.72 -19.60 -1.34
N LYS A 50 -11.65 -18.88 -0.70
CA LYS A 50 -12.01 -17.51 -1.07
C LYS A 50 -11.04 -16.51 -0.44
N LEU A 51 -10.39 -15.70 -1.28
CA LEU A 51 -9.58 -14.58 -0.83
C LEU A 51 -10.46 -13.54 -0.12
N THR A 52 -10.11 -13.21 1.12
CA THR A 52 -10.85 -12.28 1.98
C THR A 52 -9.93 -11.61 3.00
N GLY A 53 -10.47 -10.67 3.77
CA GLY A 53 -9.75 -9.89 4.77
C GLY A 53 -9.84 -8.39 4.54
N PHE A 54 -9.38 -7.64 5.55
CA PHE A 54 -9.34 -6.19 5.55
C PHE A 54 -8.65 -5.62 4.29
N GLU A 55 -7.47 -6.11 3.95
CA GLU A 55 -6.65 -5.59 2.84
C GLU A 55 -7.20 -5.97 1.47
N VAL A 56 -7.94 -7.09 1.40
CA VAL A 56 -8.66 -7.51 0.19
C VAL A 56 -9.83 -6.56 -0.08
N GLU A 57 -10.62 -6.26 0.96
CA GLU A 57 -11.73 -5.32 0.83
C GLU A 57 -11.25 -3.87 0.62
N LEU A 58 -10.12 -3.48 1.22
CA LEU A 58 -9.48 -2.19 0.94
C LEU A 58 -9.02 -2.09 -0.52
N GLY A 59 -8.38 -3.14 -1.05
CA GLY A 59 -7.96 -3.19 -2.44
C GLY A 59 -9.13 -3.08 -3.43
N GLN A 60 -10.27 -3.68 -3.11
CA GLN A 60 -11.50 -3.56 -3.88
C GLN A 60 -12.03 -2.11 -3.88
N LEU A 61 -12.10 -1.48 -2.70
CA LEU A 61 -12.53 -0.08 -2.60
C LEU A 61 -11.61 0.87 -3.38
N LEU A 62 -10.30 0.64 -3.36
CA LEU A 62 -9.34 1.44 -4.11
C LEU A 62 -9.54 1.28 -5.62
N ALA A 63 -9.70 0.04 -6.11
CA ALA A 63 -9.97 -0.21 -7.51
C ALA A 63 -11.28 0.44 -7.97
N ASP A 64 -12.34 0.35 -7.16
CA ASP A 64 -13.63 0.99 -7.42
C ASP A 64 -13.52 2.51 -7.52
N GLU A 65 -12.76 3.17 -6.63
CA GLU A 65 -12.50 4.63 -6.71
C GLU A 65 -11.70 5.04 -7.95
N LEU A 66 -10.88 4.12 -8.47
CA LEU A 66 -10.10 4.31 -9.69
C LEU A 66 -10.87 3.91 -10.96
N ASP A 67 -12.13 3.48 -10.84
CA ASP A 67 -12.99 3.00 -11.94
C ASP A 67 -12.38 1.82 -12.72
N VAL A 68 -11.69 0.93 -12.02
CA VAL A 68 -11.08 -0.29 -12.57
C VAL A 68 -11.40 -1.51 -11.70
N ARG A 69 -11.15 -2.72 -12.21
CA ARG A 69 -11.33 -3.95 -11.42
C ARG A 69 -10.13 -4.20 -10.51
N ALA A 70 -10.36 -4.77 -9.33
CA ALA A 70 -9.26 -5.32 -8.53
C ALA A 70 -8.84 -6.69 -9.10
N ASP A 71 -7.57 -6.83 -9.50
CA ASP A 71 -6.95 -8.10 -9.86
C ASP A 71 -5.95 -8.50 -8.77
N PHE A 72 -6.32 -9.49 -7.94
CA PHE A 72 -5.48 -9.93 -6.82
C PHE A 72 -4.51 -11.02 -7.26
N VAL A 73 -3.22 -10.77 -7.04
CA VAL A 73 -2.17 -11.74 -7.28
C VAL A 73 -1.62 -12.25 -5.96
N VAL A 74 -1.92 -13.52 -5.65
CA VAL A 74 -1.33 -14.22 -4.51
C VAL A 74 0.11 -14.61 -4.86
N THR A 75 1.07 -14.16 -4.06
CA THR A 75 2.51 -14.34 -4.29
C THR A 75 3.24 -14.61 -2.96
N ASP A 76 4.47 -15.11 -3.03
CA ASP A 76 5.29 -15.32 -1.83
C ASP A 76 5.98 -14.02 -1.37
N SER A 77 6.23 -13.90 -0.06
CA SER A 77 6.83 -12.72 0.58
C SER A 77 8.12 -12.21 -0.10
N GLY A 78 8.99 -13.14 -0.55
CA GLY A 78 10.25 -12.82 -1.21
C GLY A 78 10.12 -12.15 -2.59
N ASP A 79 8.99 -12.36 -3.27
CA ASP A 79 8.73 -11.88 -4.63
C ASP A 79 7.78 -10.67 -4.68
N LEU A 80 7.13 -10.36 -3.57
CA LEU A 80 6.06 -9.37 -3.49
C LEU A 80 6.57 -7.97 -3.84
N LEU A 81 7.59 -7.47 -3.15
CA LEU A 81 8.13 -6.13 -3.36
C LEU A 81 8.94 -6.01 -4.66
N SER A 82 9.70 -7.04 -5.03
CA SER A 82 10.43 -7.05 -6.31
C SER A 82 9.48 -7.11 -7.51
N GLY A 83 8.32 -7.75 -7.36
CA GLY A 83 7.23 -7.71 -8.33
C GLY A 83 6.66 -6.31 -8.52
N VAL A 84 6.48 -5.54 -7.46
CA VAL A 84 6.07 -4.12 -7.55
C VAL A 84 7.17 -3.28 -8.21
N GLU A 85 8.42 -3.44 -7.79
CA GLU A 85 9.56 -2.66 -8.30
C GLU A 85 9.75 -2.84 -9.82
N SER A 86 9.53 -4.07 -10.31
CA SER A 86 9.62 -4.42 -11.73
C SER A 86 8.36 -4.12 -12.55
N GLY A 87 7.26 -3.68 -11.93
CA GLY A 87 5.98 -3.44 -12.61
C GLY A 87 5.19 -4.71 -12.96
N LYS A 88 5.57 -5.86 -12.39
CA LYS A 88 4.76 -7.10 -12.46
C LYS A 88 3.40 -6.90 -11.78
N TYR A 89 3.37 -6.09 -10.73
CA TYR A 89 2.18 -5.65 -9.99
C TYR A 89 2.18 -4.14 -9.89
N ASP A 90 1.02 -3.51 -9.73
CA ASP A 90 0.90 -2.06 -9.63
C ASP A 90 1.13 -1.59 -8.19
N VAL A 91 0.57 -2.34 -7.24
CA VAL A 91 0.67 -2.09 -5.78
C VAL A 91 0.86 -3.40 -5.01
N ALA A 92 1.32 -3.29 -3.77
CA ALA A 92 1.19 -4.37 -2.79
C ALA A 92 0.42 -3.91 -1.54
N ILE A 93 -0.57 -4.69 -1.10
CA ILE A 93 -1.34 -4.42 0.12
C ILE A 93 -1.18 -5.65 1.03
N ASN A 94 -0.13 -5.62 1.85
CA ASN A 94 0.29 -6.74 2.69
C ASN A 94 0.99 -6.25 3.97
N HIS A 95 0.29 -5.43 4.77
CA HIS A 95 0.72 -4.89 6.07
C HIS A 95 2.14 -4.34 6.08
N ILE A 96 2.48 -3.59 5.04
CA ILE A 96 3.84 -3.11 4.80
C ILE A 96 4.08 -1.84 5.61
N ALA A 97 5.02 -1.93 6.55
CA ALA A 97 5.49 -0.78 7.30
C ALA A 97 6.31 0.16 6.42
N GLN A 98 6.06 1.46 6.56
CA GLN A 98 6.88 2.48 5.90
C GLN A 98 8.24 2.63 6.58
N THR A 99 9.28 2.03 5.99
CA THR A 99 10.67 2.16 6.47
C THR A 99 11.49 3.09 5.55
N PRO A 100 12.57 3.73 6.06
CA PRO A 100 13.46 4.54 5.23
C PRO A 100 14.01 3.76 4.02
N ASP A 101 14.47 2.53 4.24
CA ASP A 101 15.04 1.67 3.19
C ASP A 101 14.04 1.38 2.06
N LEU A 102 12.76 1.22 2.39
CA LEU A 102 11.72 1.03 1.38
C LEU A 102 11.35 2.35 0.68
N LYS A 103 11.34 3.50 1.38
CA LYS A 103 11.09 4.81 0.76
C LYS A 103 12.17 5.22 -0.25
N ASP A 104 13.38 4.69 -0.10
CA ASP A 104 14.42 4.88 -1.10
C ASP A 104 14.13 4.15 -2.42
N ARG A 105 13.34 3.08 -2.38
CA ARG A 105 13.04 2.19 -3.53
C ARG A 105 11.63 2.34 -4.10
N PHE A 106 10.66 2.72 -3.26
CA PHE A 106 9.24 2.79 -3.59
C PHE A 106 8.67 4.14 -3.21
N ASP A 107 7.65 4.56 -3.96
CA ASP A 107 6.72 5.58 -3.48
C ASP A 107 5.60 4.89 -2.68
N PHE A 108 4.98 5.63 -1.76
CA PHE A 108 3.96 5.11 -0.87
C PHE A 108 2.78 6.08 -0.78
N THR A 109 1.60 5.54 -0.54
CA THR A 109 0.46 6.31 -0.05
C THR A 109 0.71 6.81 1.38
N GLU A 110 -0.17 7.69 1.86
CA GLU A 110 -0.37 7.85 3.30
C GLU A 110 -0.79 6.52 3.96
N PRO A 111 -0.53 6.33 5.28
CA PRO A 111 -0.89 5.10 5.96
C PRO A 111 -2.40 4.84 5.94
N TYR A 112 -2.82 3.60 5.68
CA TYR A 112 -4.23 3.19 5.77
C TYR A 112 -4.57 2.55 7.12
N SER A 113 -3.57 2.17 7.91
CA SER A 113 -3.76 1.61 9.24
C SER A 113 -2.57 1.89 10.14
N TYR A 114 -2.83 2.05 11.43
CA TYR A 114 -1.84 2.15 12.49
C TYR A 114 -1.98 0.93 13.39
N ALA A 115 -0.99 0.04 13.34
CA ALA A 115 -0.98 -1.17 14.15
C ALA A 115 -0.17 -0.95 15.44
N ASP A 116 -0.65 -1.48 16.56
CA ASP A 116 0.15 -1.59 17.77
C ASP A 116 1.25 -2.65 17.55
N ALA A 117 2.51 -2.28 17.81
CA ALA A 117 3.66 -3.17 17.62
C ALA A 117 3.55 -4.48 18.42
N GLN A 118 2.79 -4.49 19.52
CA GLN A 118 2.55 -5.69 20.33
C GLN A 118 1.62 -6.71 19.66
N LEU A 119 0.70 -6.27 18.80
CA LEU A 119 -0.19 -7.17 18.05
C LEU A 119 0.53 -7.88 16.89
N LEU A 120 1.52 -7.21 16.29
CA LEU A 120 2.35 -7.79 15.23
C LEU A 120 3.38 -8.80 15.78
N THR A 121 4.00 -8.50 16.93
CA THR A 121 5.05 -9.35 17.54
C THR A 121 4.50 -10.62 18.21
N GLN A 122 3.29 -10.61 18.78
CA GLN A 122 2.69 -11.82 19.35
C GLN A 122 2.39 -12.91 18.31
N LYS A 123 2.28 -12.54 17.03
CA LYS A 123 1.96 -13.48 15.95
C LYS A 123 3.19 -14.12 15.31
N GLU A 124 4.37 -13.53 15.49
CA GLU A 124 5.64 -14.06 14.97
C GLU A 124 6.41 -14.96 15.96
N GLU A 125 6.07 -14.95 17.26
CA GLU A 125 6.89 -15.62 18.28
C GLU A 125 6.40 -17.05 18.62
N GLN A 126 7.20 -18.06 18.25
CA GLN A 126 7.15 -19.43 18.80
C GLN A 126 7.29 -19.42 20.35
N PRO A 127 6.79 -20.45 21.07
CA PRO A 127 6.42 -20.29 22.49
C PRO A 127 7.63 -20.01 23.38
N ARG A 128 7.52 -18.98 24.23
CA ARG A 128 8.51 -18.70 25.28
C ARG A 128 8.50 -19.86 26.29
N PRO A 129 9.67 -20.46 26.63
CA PRO A 129 9.72 -21.50 27.65
C PRO A 129 9.32 -20.93 29.02
N LEU A 130 8.41 -21.64 29.71
CA LEU A 130 7.76 -21.31 30.99
C LEU A 130 8.70 -21.15 32.22
N VAL A 131 10.01 -20.99 32.03
CA VAL A 131 10.96 -21.02 33.16
C VAL A 131 11.20 -19.64 33.79
N LEU A 132 10.68 -18.55 33.23
CA LEU A 132 10.95 -17.20 33.73
C LEU A 132 9.71 -16.45 34.26
N VAL A 133 8.77 -17.13 34.93
CA VAL A 133 7.55 -16.48 35.46
C VAL A 133 7.68 -16.01 36.92
N GLN A 134 8.82 -16.22 37.59
CA GLN A 134 8.90 -16.01 39.05
C GLN A 134 9.73 -14.80 39.53
N SER A 135 10.16 -13.87 38.67
CA SER A 135 11.01 -12.76 39.17
C SER A 135 10.88 -11.41 38.49
N LEU A 136 9.86 -11.17 37.67
CA LEU A 136 9.68 -9.86 37.06
C LEU A 136 8.45 -9.20 37.67
N LYS A 137 8.71 -8.21 38.53
CA LYS A 137 7.77 -7.10 38.79
C LYS A 137 7.29 -6.63 37.41
N GLU A 138 5.98 -6.68 37.20
CA GLU A 138 5.32 -6.19 35.99
C GLU A 138 5.62 -4.70 35.82
N GLU A 139 6.70 -4.38 35.09
CA GLU A 139 6.76 -3.13 34.35
C GLU A 139 5.96 -3.39 33.08
N GLU A 140 4.82 -2.70 32.93
CA GLU A 140 4.09 -2.71 31.67
C GLU A 140 5.06 -2.37 30.54
N PRO A 141 5.11 -3.17 29.45
CA PRO A 141 5.97 -2.84 28.32
C PRO A 141 5.51 -1.48 27.78
N LYS A 142 6.39 -0.48 27.82
CA LYS A 142 6.12 0.81 27.16
C LYS A 142 5.76 0.52 25.72
N ALA A 143 4.53 0.87 25.33
CA ALA A 143 4.07 0.76 23.96
C ALA A 143 5.10 1.44 23.03
N GLY A 144 5.63 0.68 22.08
CA GLY A 144 6.47 1.23 21.02
C GLY A 144 5.68 2.22 20.15
N PRO A 145 6.34 3.02 19.31
CA PRO A 145 5.62 3.87 18.36
C PRO A 145 4.72 3.00 17.48
N PRO A 146 3.49 3.47 17.14
CA PRO A 146 2.59 2.72 16.28
C PRO A 146 3.23 2.49 14.91
N VAL A 147 3.02 1.29 14.36
CA VAL A 147 3.52 0.92 13.03
C VAL A 147 2.52 1.41 11.98
N SER A 148 2.97 2.35 11.14
CA SER A 148 2.18 2.89 10.03
C SER A 148 2.24 1.95 8.82
N LEU A 149 1.10 1.36 8.46
CA LEU A 149 0.94 0.48 7.30
C LEU A 149 0.50 1.30 6.09
N ALA A 150 1.23 1.20 4.98
CA ALA A 150 0.93 1.93 3.75
C ALA A 150 1.11 1.06 2.50
N ILE A 151 0.70 1.59 1.34
CA ILE A 151 0.69 0.86 0.07
C ILE A 151 1.89 1.31 -0.77
N PRO A 152 2.95 0.48 -0.93
CA PRO A 152 4.02 0.76 -1.87
C PRO A 152 3.57 0.55 -3.31
N PHE A 153 4.14 1.36 -4.19
CA PHE A 153 4.10 1.20 -5.64
C PHE A 153 5.43 1.64 -6.26
N GLN A 154 5.59 1.40 -7.56
CA GLN A 154 6.82 1.73 -8.26
C GLN A 154 7.15 3.23 -8.16
N LYS A 155 8.40 3.54 -7.81
CA LYS A 155 8.89 4.91 -7.64
C LYS A 155 8.84 5.70 -8.95
N GLY A 156 8.53 7.00 -8.83
CA GLY A 156 8.56 7.94 -9.95
C GLY A 156 7.27 7.99 -10.77
N ASN A 157 6.13 7.60 -10.19
CA ASN A 157 4.82 7.60 -10.85
C ASN A 157 3.87 8.63 -10.20
N PRO A 158 4.06 9.95 -10.44
CA PRO A 158 3.32 11.00 -9.73
C PRO A 158 1.82 11.03 -10.05
N ALA A 159 1.41 10.74 -11.29
CA ALA A 159 -0.01 10.69 -11.63
C ALA A 159 -0.72 9.52 -10.94
N PHE A 160 -0.09 8.34 -10.95
CA PHE A 160 -0.60 7.17 -10.25
C PHE A 160 -0.68 7.41 -8.73
N HIS A 161 0.38 7.99 -8.15
CA HIS A 161 0.38 8.39 -6.73
C HIS A 161 -0.81 9.31 -6.42
N ALA A 162 -0.99 10.38 -7.19
CA ALA A 162 -2.09 11.32 -6.94
C ALA A 162 -3.46 10.63 -7.03
N SER A 163 -3.68 9.75 -8.02
CA SER A 163 -4.93 9.00 -8.17
C SER A 163 -5.18 8.06 -7.00
N LEU A 164 -4.18 7.24 -6.63
CA LEU A 164 -4.28 6.29 -5.53
C LEU A 164 -4.47 6.99 -4.17
N GLU A 165 -3.75 8.08 -3.94
CA GLU A 165 -3.89 8.89 -2.73
C GLU A 165 -5.27 9.53 -2.66
N ASN A 166 -5.77 10.12 -3.75
CA ASN A 166 -7.13 10.70 -3.78
C ASN A 166 -8.21 9.63 -3.52
N ALA A 167 -8.06 8.44 -4.09
CA ALA A 167 -8.95 7.30 -3.82
C ALA A 167 -8.95 6.95 -2.32
N LEU A 168 -7.76 6.78 -1.73
CA LEU A 168 -7.62 6.48 -0.30
C LEU A 168 -8.22 7.59 0.58
N GLN A 169 -8.01 8.86 0.23
CA GLN A 169 -8.57 10.00 0.97
C GLN A 169 -10.09 10.07 0.90
N ARG A 170 -10.71 9.66 -0.22
CA ARG A 170 -12.18 9.55 -0.31
C ARG A 170 -12.72 8.45 0.58
N ILE A 171 -12.10 7.26 0.53
CA ILE A 171 -12.47 6.11 1.38
C ILE A 171 -12.32 6.45 2.87
N LYS A 172 -11.31 7.25 3.24
CA LYS A 172 -11.15 7.80 4.59
C LYS A 172 -12.23 8.84 4.91
N GLY A 173 -12.42 9.81 4.01
CA GLY A 173 -13.27 10.97 4.23
C GLY A 173 -14.77 10.65 4.32
N ASP A 174 -15.21 9.55 3.71
CA ASP A 174 -16.60 9.08 3.78
C ASP A 174 -16.85 7.97 4.82
N GLY A 175 -15.82 7.58 5.59
CA GLY A 175 -15.94 6.62 6.69
C GLY A 175 -15.94 5.15 6.28
N ARG A 176 -15.73 4.83 5.00
CA ARG A 176 -15.59 3.42 4.56
C ARG A 176 -14.38 2.75 5.20
N LEU A 177 -13.24 3.45 5.35
CA LEU A 177 -12.05 2.86 6.00
C LEU A 177 -12.26 2.59 7.49
N GLU A 178 -12.97 3.47 8.19
CA GLU A 178 -13.34 3.27 9.59
C GLU A 178 -14.28 2.06 9.73
N THR A 179 -15.32 1.99 8.88
CA THR A 179 -16.27 0.86 8.85
C THR A 179 -15.54 -0.47 8.61
N LEU A 180 -14.57 -0.46 7.69
CA LEU A 180 -13.78 -1.63 7.37
C LEU A 180 -12.88 -2.04 8.55
N SER A 181 -12.25 -1.07 9.21
CA SER A 181 -11.43 -1.32 10.41
C SER A 181 -12.27 -1.91 11.54
N GLN A 182 -13.46 -1.35 11.80
CA GLN A 182 -14.38 -1.85 12.82
C GLN A 182 -14.84 -3.28 12.53
N LYS A 183 -15.14 -3.59 11.27
CA LYS A 183 -15.55 -4.94 10.85
C LYS A 183 -14.49 -5.99 11.13
N TRP A 184 -13.22 -5.71 10.80
CA TRP A 184 -12.15 -6.71 10.83
C TRP A 184 -11.34 -6.74 12.12
N PHE A 185 -11.25 -5.61 12.82
CA PHE A 185 -10.45 -5.46 14.04
C PHE A 185 -11.29 -5.16 15.29
N GLY A 186 -12.58 -4.81 15.14
CA GLY A 186 -13.43 -4.38 16.25
C GLY A 186 -13.06 -3.01 16.84
N ALA A 187 -12.19 -2.27 16.15
CA ALA A 187 -11.72 -0.94 16.53
C ALA A 187 -11.33 -0.15 15.27
N ASP A 188 -11.27 1.17 15.39
CA ASP A 188 -10.77 2.04 14.32
C ASP A 188 -9.24 2.08 14.37
N THR A 189 -8.60 1.47 13.35
CA THR A 189 -7.15 1.51 13.15
C THR A 189 -6.75 2.49 12.05
N SER A 190 -7.71 3.17 11.43
CA SER A 190 -7.49 4.03 10.25
C SER A 190 -6.88 5.39 10.58
N ALA A 191 -7.01 5.83 11.83
CA ALA A 191 -6.45 7.07 12.35
C ALA A 191 -5.26 6.79 13.27
N ALA A 192 -4.29 7.70 13.28
CA ALA A 192 -3.19 7.62 14.23
C ALA A 192 -3.74 7.65 15.67
N PRO A 193 -3.24 6.78 16.57
CA PRO A 193 -3.68 6.79 17.96
C PRO A 193 -3.41 8.17 18.57
N LYS A 194 -4.43 8.71 19.26
CA LYS A 194 -4.28 9.96 20.01
C LYS A 194 -3.36 9.70 21.21
N PRO A 195 -2.43 10.64 21.52
CA PRO A 195 -1.52 10.53 22.66
C PRO A 195 -2.26 10.53 23.99
#